data_AF-A0A6P0XSR2-F1
#
_entry.id   AF-A0A6P0XSR2-F1
#
_cell.length_a   1.000
_cell.length_b   1.000
_cell.length_c   1.000
_cell.angle_alpha   90.00
_cell.angle_beta   90.00
_cell.angle_gamma   90.00
#
_symmetry.space_group_name_H-M   'P 1'
#
loop_
_entity.id
_entity.type
_entity.pdbx_description
1 polymer ?
#
loop_
_entity_poly.entity_id
_entity_poly.type
_entity_poly.pdbx_seq_one_letter_code
_entity_poly.pdbx_strand_id
1 'polypeptide(L)'
;MKLTRTTQILLILALLFGLSVFSYETLVAPKREVSGQQQKQLFNFAEEEVKSITIEKDGETLKFAKTQDEIQPWQMKQPEEVPAKEATIAFLLNLLTEGKSDRAITTPIEQLNDYGLNQPTTKIEVTLDNQETHELVLGKLDFSGKLIYAQIDPKQVNTENSEQVEVILLPINFQYAVERELAEWQDLGRDGEDGGDGGDGGDGGDGGDGRDGGDG
;
A
#
# COMPACT_ATOMS: atom_id res chain seq x y z
N MET A 1 -59.26 -29.74 -20.77
CA MET A 1 -60.17 -28.79 -20.09
C MET A 1 -60.12 -27.47 -20.86
N LYS A 2 -61.26 -26.92 -21.28
CA LYS A 2 -61.30 -25.64 -22.03
C LYS A 2 -61.11 -24.50 -21.02
N LEU A 3 -60.00 -23.78 -21.11
CA LEU A 3 -59.77 -22.59 -20.28
C LEU A 3 -60.82 -21.54 -20.64
N THR A 4 -61.50 -20.98 -19.64
CA THR A 4 -62.48 -19.91 -19.86
C THR A 4 -61.74 -18.66 -20.32
N ARG A 5 -62.39 -17.83 -21.15
CA ARG A 5 -61.77 -16.62 -21.72
C ARG A 5 -61.17 -15.70 -20.64
N THR A 6 -61.80 -15.68 -19.46
CA THR A 6 -61.34 -14.94 -18.28
C THR A 6 -60.01 -15.46 -17.75
N THR A 7 -59.79 -16.78 -17.69
CA THR A 7 -58.51 -17.37 -17.26
C THR A 7 -57.39 -17.07 -18.26
N GLN A 8 -57.70 -17.05 -19.56
CA GLN A 8 -56.72 -16.67 -20.58
C GLN A 8 -56.28 -15.21 -20.44
N ILE A 9 -57.23 -14.30 -20.19
CA ILE A 9 -56.94 -12.88 -19.94
C ILE A 9 -56.05 -12.71 -18.71
N LEU A 10 -56.33 -13.45 -17.63
CA LEU A 10 -55.57 -13.36 -16.38
C LEU A 10 -54.13 -13.90 -16.55
N LEU A 11 -53.94 -14.97 -17.33
CA LEU A 11 -52.61 -15.49 -17.65
C LEU A 11 -51.78 -14.52 -18.49
N ILE A 12 -52.38 -13.88 -19.50
CA ILE A 12 -51.69 -12.88 -20.33
C ILE A 12 -51.28 -11.68 -19.48
N LEU A 13 -52.14 -11.23 -18.57
CA LEU A 13 -51.86 -10.12 -17.66
C LEU A 13 -50.71 -10.45 -16.70
N ALA A 14 -50.70 -11.66 -16.13
CA ALA A 14 -49.62 -12.14 -15.27
C ALA A 14 -48.27 -12.23 -16.02
N LEU A 15 -48.31 -12.68 -17.28
CA LEU A 15 -47.13 -12.73 -18.14
C LEU A 15 -46.58 -11.33 -18.47
N LEU A 16 -47.48 -10.37 -18.75
CA LEU A 16 -47.13 -8.96 -18.95
C LEU A 16 -46.48 -8.34 -17.72
N PHE A 17 -47.05 -8.56 -16.53
CA PHE A 17 -46.46 -8.07 -15.28
C PHE A 17 -45.11 -8.73 -14.97
N GLY A 18 -45.00 -10.05 -15.18
CA GLY A 18 -43.74 -10.77 -15.01
C GLY A 18 -42.64 -10.25 -15.94
N LEU A 19 -42.95 -10.05 -17.23
CA LEU A 19 -42.03 -9.46 -18.20
C LEU A 19 -41.67 -8.01 -17.87
N SER A 20 -42.62 -7.23 -17.36
CA SER A 20 -42.39 -5.85 -16.94
C SER A 20 -41.44 -5.77 -15.74
N VAL A 21 -41.65 -6.59 -14.71
CA VAL A 21 -40.77 -6.63 -13.52
C VAL A 21 -39.40 -7.18 -13.87
N PHE A 22 -39.35 -8.27 -14.64
CA PHE A 22 -38.09 -8.87 -15.11
C PHE A 22 -37.29 -7.87 -15.96
N SER A 23 -37.95 -7.12 -16.85
CA SER A 23 -37.31 -6.05 -17.63
C SER A 23 -36.90 -4.87 -16.75
N TYR A 24 -37.63 -4.55 -15.68
CA TYR A 24 -37.25 -3.49 -14.75
C TYR A 24 -35.98 -3.86 -13.96
N GLU A 25 -35.86 -5.10 -13.48
CA GLU A 25 -34.64 -5.55 -12.80
C GLU A 25 -33.46 -5.74 -13.75
N THR A 26 -33.68 -6.23 -14.97
CA THR A 26 -32.58 -6.52 -15.91
C THR A 26 -32.16 -5.33 -16.78
N LEU A 27 -33.05 -4.36 -17.02
CA LEU A 27 -32.78 -3.19 -17.89
C LEU A 27 -32.86 -1.84 -17.15
N VAL A 28 -33.69 -1.73 -16.09
CA VAL A 28 -33.87 -0.49 -15.29
C VAL A 28 -33.11 -0.52 -13.95
N ALA A 29 -32.46 -1.64 -13.62
CA ALA A 29 -31.21 -1.59 -12.87
C ALA A 29 -30.01 -1.62 -13.84
N PRO A 30 -29.80 -0.59 -14.69
CA PRO A 30 -28.48 -0.37 -15.20
C PRO A 30 -27.65 -0.02 -13.96
N LYS A 31 -26.83 -0.98 -13.53
CA LYS A 31 -25.47 -0.68 -13.08
C LYS A 31 -25.47 0.44 -12.04
N ARG A 32 -25.64 0.09 -10.74
CA ARG A 32 -24.86 0.79 -9.69
C ARG A 32 -23.51 1.03 -10.33
N GLU A 33 -23.16 2.29 -10.46
CA GLU A 33 -22.15 2.80 -11.38
C GLU A 33 -20.81 2.09 -11.18
N VAL A 34 -20.69 0.89 -11.76
CA VAL A 34 -19.47 0.36 -12.37
C VAL A 34 -19.31 1.12 -13.70
N SER A 35 -19.55 2.43 -13.69
CA SER A 35 -18.69 3.39 -14.35
C SER A 35 -17.32 3.05 -13.82
N GLY A 36 -16.40 2.66 -14.69
CA GLY A 36 -15.08 2.22 -14.29
C GLY A 36 -14.47 3.21 -13.32
N GLN A 37 -14.47 2.86 -12.03
CA GLN A 37 -13.42 3.28 -11.12
C GLN A 37 -12.20 2.57 -11.67
N GLN A 38 -11.66 3.17 -12.73
CA GLN A 38 -10.33 2.86 -13.20
C GLN A 38 -9.50 2.94 -11.95
N GLN A 39 -8.94 1.80 -11.58
CA GLN A 39 -7.83 1.72 -10.67
C GLN A 39 -6.79 2.73 -11.15
N LYS A 40 -6.88 3.96 -10.64
CA LYS A 40 -6.00 5.05 -11.01
C LYS A 40 -4.75 4.87 -10.17
N GLN A 41 -3.61 4.95 -10.85
CA GLN A 41 -2.34 5.09 -10.15
C GLN A 41 -2.41 6.33 -9.26
N LEU A 42 -1.84 6.23 -8.06
CA LEU A 42 -1.86 7.34 -7.11
C LEU A 42 -0.98 8.47 -7.63
N PHE A 43 0.24 8.12 -8.04
CA PHE A 43 1.22 9.06 -8.56
C PHE A 43 1.81 8.56 -9.89
N ASN A 44 2.28 9.49 -10.71
CA ASN A 44 2.80 9.21 -12.06
C ASN A 44 4.29 9.62 -12.21
N PHE A 45 5.05 9.57 -11.12
CA PHE A 45 6.50 9.68 -11.13
C PHE A 45 7.15 8.30 -11.14
N ALA A 46 8.38 8.22 -11.61
CA ALA A 46 9.21 7.02 -11.55
C ALA A 46 10.06 7.01 -10.27
N GLU A 47 10.41 5.82 -9.78
CA GLU A 47 11.21 5.66 -8.54
C GLU A 47 12.60 6.33 -8.66
N GLU A 48 13.18 6.34 -9.86
CA GLU A 48 14.45 7.01 -10.13
C GLU A 48 14.40 8.53 -9.88
N GLU A 49 13.25 9.17 -10.11
CA GLU A 49 13.03 10.62 -9.98
C GLU A 49 12.87 11.06 -8.51
N VAL A 50 12.71 10.10 -7.60
CA VAL A 50 12.53 10.36 -6.17
C VAL A 50 13.86 10.74 -5.53
N LYS A 51 13.90 11.92 -4.92
CA LYS A 51 15.08 12.46 -4.23
C LYS A 51 15.04 12.25 -2.72
N SER A 52 13.86 12.44 -2.11
CA SER A 52 13.67 12.24 -0.67
C SER A 52 12.25 11.82 -0.34
N ILE A 53 12.12 11.13 0.79
CA ILE A 53 10.85 10.66 1.35
C ILE A 53 10.80 11.09 2.81
N THR A 54 9.70 11.69 3.24
CA THR A 54 9.40 11.98 4.63
C THR A 54 8.15 11.22 5.05
N ILE A 55 8.22 10.46 6.14
CA ILE A 55 7.09 9.75 6.72
C ILE A 55 6.85 10.35 8.10
N GLU A 56 5.71 10.99 8.29
CA GLU A 56 5.20 11.37 9.61
C GLU A 56 4.23 10.29 10.06
N LYS A 57 4.44 9.70 11.24
CA LYS A 57 3.50 8.74 11.84
C LYS A 57 3.52 8.86 13.36
N ASP A 58 2.36 8.89 14.01
CA ASP A 58 2.23 8.87 15.48
C ASP A 58 3.16 9.83 16.25
N GLY A 59 3.49 10.97 15.66
CA GLY A 59 4.42 11.96 16.24
C GLY A 59 5.91 11.70 16.02
N GLU A 60 6.27 10.61 15.34
CA GLU A 60 7.60 10.32 14.82
C GLU A 60 7.75 10.84 13.38
N THR A 61 8.98 11.23 13.02
CA THR A 61 9.33 11.64 11.66
C THR A 61 10.53 10.85 11.17
N LEU A 62 10.32 10.06 10.12
CA LEU A 62 11.37 9.39 9.38
C LEU A 62 11.67 10.17 8.12
N LYS A 63 12.95 10.50 7.90
CA LYS A 63 13.40 11.17 6.67
C LYS A 63 14.42 10.33 5.97
N PHE A 64 14.25 10.19 4.66
CA PHE A 64 15.13 9.45 3.79
C PHE A 64 15.56 10.34 2.63
N ALA A 65 16.83 10.26 2.27
CA ALA A 65 17.38 10.97 1.13
C ALA A 65 18.21 10.00 0.28
N LYS A 66 18.07 10.13 -1.04
CA LYS A 66 18.92 9.44 -1.99
C LYS A 66 20.31 10.09 -1.98
N THR A 67 21.34 9.26 -2.02
CA THR A 67 22.75 9.63 -2.02
C THR A 67 23.35 9.36 -3.40
N GLN A 68 24.65 9.59 -3.56
CA GLN A 68 25.38 9.28 -4.79
C GLN A 68 25.95 7.85 -4.81
N ASP A 69 25.68 7.05 -3.76
CA ASP A 69 26.13 5.66 -3.69
C ASP A 69 25.26 4.78 -4.61
N GLU A 70 25.89 4.00 -5.48
CA GLU A 70 25.19 3.10 -6.41
C GLU A 70 24.78 1.77 -5.76
N ILE A 71 25.42 1.38 -4.66
CA ILE A 71 25.19 0.11 -3.95
C ILE A 71 24.17 0.30 -2.84
N GLN A 72 24.22 1.44 -2.13
CA GLN A 72 23.29 1.76 -1.06
C GLN A 72 22.78 3.21 -1.21
N PRO A 73 21.89 3.46 -2.21
CA PRO A 73 21.50 4.80 -2.57
C PRO A 73 20.69 5.50 -1.49
N TRP A 74 20.02 4.77 -0.58
CA TRP A 74 19.13 5.37 0.40
C TRP A 74 19.76 5.51 1.79
N GLN A 75 19.68 6.72 2.36
CA GLN A 75 20.11 6.98 3.72
C GLN A 75 18.97 7.58 4.55
N MET A 76 18.79 7.07 5.77
CA MET A 76 17.95 7.68 6.78
C MET A 76 18.68 8.90 7.35
N LYS A 77 17.98 10.03 7.44
CA LYS A 77 18.46 11.30 8.01
C LYS A 77 17.80 11.61 9.35
N GLN A 78 16.61 11.06 9.59
CA GLN A 78 15.91 11.13 10.87
C GLN A 78 15.16 9.82 11.13
N PRO A 79 15.02 9.39 12.41
CA PRO A 79 15.55 10.05 13.62
C PRO A 79 17.07 9.92 13.80
N GLU A 80 17.69 8.94 13.16
CA GLU A 80 19.12 8.67 13.23
C GLU A 80 19.74 8.66 11.83
N GLU A 81 21.00 9.10 11.72
CA GLU A 81 21.71 9.10 10.44
C GLU A 81 22.39 7.74 10.21
N VAL A 82 21.66 6.83 9.56
CA VAL A 82 22.10 5.46 9.26
C VAL A 82 21.70 5.07 7.83
N PRO A 83 22.34 4.07 7.22
CA PRO A 83 21.86 3.55 5.95
C PRO A 83 20.43 3.03 6.05
N ALA A 84 19.64 3.27 5.01
CA ALA A 84 18.26 2.81 4.96
C ALA A 84 18.17 1.47 4.21
N LYS A 85 17.23 0.63 4.65
CA LYS A 85 16.97 -0.66 4.01
C LYS A 85 16.29 -0.44 2.66
N GLU A 86 17.05 -0.64 1.59
CA GLU A 86 16.60 -0.40 0.21
C GLU A 86 15.29 -1.15 -0.12
N ALA A 87 15.18 -2.43 0.27
CA ALA A 87 13.98 -3.23 0.02
C ALA A 87 12.71 -2.63 0.66
N THR A 88 12.84 -2.00 1.84
CA THR A 88 11.71 -1.35 2.52
C THR A 88 11.30 -0.07 1.81
N ILE A 89 12.28 0.74 1.37
CA ILE A 89 12.04 1.96 0.60
C ILE A 89 11.40 1.64 -0.76
N ALA A 90 11.97 0.69 -1.50
CA ALA A 90 11.47 0.24 -2.80
C ALA A 90 10.02 -0.27 -2.69
N PHE A 91 9.69 -1.02 -1.63
CA PHE A 91 8.32 -1.46 -1.39
C PHE A 91 7.36 -0.28 -1.20
N LEU A 92 7.74 0.74 -0.42
CA LEU A 92 6.91 1.94 -0.26
C LEU A 92 6.73 2.68 -1.59
N LEU A 93 7.82 2.91 -2.33
CA LEU A 93 7.77 3.60 -3.62
C LEU A 93 6.91 2.85 -4.63
N ASN A 94 7.01 1.52 -4.68
CA ASN A 94 6.15 0.69 -5.53
C ASN A 94 4.67 0.84 -5.17
N LEU A 95 4.32 0.95 -3.88
CA LEU A 95 2.95 1.22 -3.48
C LEU A 95 2.47 2.60 -3.93
N LEU A 96 3.33 3.61 -3.93
CA LEU A 96 2.96 4.97 -4.37
C LEU A 96 2.78 5.06 -5.89
N THR A 97 3.61 4.36 -6.68
CA THR A 97 3.59 4.46 -8.15
C THR A 97 2.69 3.42 -8.83
N GLU A 98 2.67 2.18 -8.32
CA GLU A 98 1.87 1.09 -8.89
C GLU A 98 0.57 0.85 -8.12
N GLY A 99 0.46 1.40 -6.91
CA GLY A 99 -0.74 1.29 -6.11
C GLY A 99 -1.95 1.85 -6.82
N LYS A 100 -3.10 1.26 -6.49
CA LYS A 100 -4.37 1.58 -7.13
C LYS A 100 -5.40 1.87 -6.08
N SER A 101 -6.10 2.98 -6.23
CA SER A 101 -7.29 3.25 -5.43
C SER A 101 -8.45 2.34 -5.87
N ASP A 102 -9.25 1.89 -4.91
CA ASP A 102 -10.49 1.14 -5.19
C ASP A 102 -11.54 2.10 -5.74
N ARG A 103 -11.91 3.08 -4.90
CA ARG A 103 -12.96 4.04 -5.17
C ARG A 103 -12.62 5.40 -4.59
N ALA A 104 -13.21 6.42 -5.18
CA ALA A 104 -13.19 7.79 -4.69
C ALA A 104 -14.57 8.20 -4.17
N ILE A 105 -14.58 9.04 -3.14
CA ILE A 105 -15.75 9.61 -2.48
C ILE A 105 -15.57 11.12 -2.49
N THR A 106 -16.48 11.83 -3.14
CA THR A 106 -16.56 13.29 -3.02
C THR A 106 -17.34 13.62 -1.74
N THR A 107 -16.74 14.38 -0.84
CA THR A 107 -17.32 14.70 0.47
C THR A 107 -17.06 16.16 0.83
N PRO A 108 -17.97 16.83 1.55
CA PRO A 108 -17.70 18.16 2.08
C PRO A 108 -16.45 18.18 2.98
N ILE A 109 -15.68 19.27 2.94
CA ILE A 109 -14.46 19.43 3.78
C ILE A 109 -14.76 19.23 5.27
N GLU A 110 -15.93 19.69 5.72
CA GLU A 110 -16.38 19.56 7.11
C GLU A 110 -16.51 18.10 7.57
N GLN A 111 -16.68 17.17 6.64
CA GLN A 111 -16.81 15.74 6.91
C GLN A 111 -15.47 15.00 6.88
N LEU A 112 -14.33 15.66 6.63
CA LEU A 112 -13.01 15.01 6.64
C LEU A 112 -12.68 14.32 7.97
N ASN A 113 -13.24 14.81 9.08
CA ASN A 113 -13.10 14.17 10.38
C ASN A 113 -13.72 12.77 10.42
N ASP A 114 -14.80 12.54 9.67
CA ASP A 114 -15.46 11.23 9.57
C ASP A 114 -14.60 10.19 8.85
N TYR A 115 -13.51 10.61 8.21
CA TYR A 115 -12.53 9.75 7.54
C TYR A 115 -11.16 9.75 8.24
N GLY A 116 -10.99 10.49 9.34
CA GLY A 116 -9.71 10.64 10.02
C GLY A 116 -8.70 11.53 9.27
N LEU A 117 -9.17 12.36 8.34
CA LEU A 117 -8.33 13.16 7.42
C LEU A 117 -8.22 14.63 7.82
N ASN A 118 -8.97 15.09 8.83
CA ASN A 118 -8.87 16.47 9.32
C ASN A 118 -7.58 16.72 10.13
N GLN A 119 -7.17 15.75 10.95
CA GLN A 119 -5.93 15.74 11.72
C GLN A 119 -5.26 14.38 11.55
N PRO A 120 -4.66 14.14 10.37
CA PRO A 120 -4.09 12.84 10.05
C PRO A 120 -2.86 12.58 10.92
N THR A 121 -2.78 11.37 11.46
CA THR A 121 -1.60 10.92 12.22
C THR A 121 -0.49 10.41 11.32
N THR A 122 -0.81 10.12 10.05
CA THR A 122 0.13 9.52 9.10
C THR A 122 0.15 10.28 7.78
N LYS A 123 1.34 10.70 7.35
CA LYS A 123 1.59 11.36 6.06
C LYS A 123 2.87 10.86 5.43
N ILE A 124 2.86 10.77 4.11
CA ILE A 124 4.03 10.43 3.31
C ILE A 124 4.22 11.57 2.32
N GLU A 125 5.37 12.23 2.40
CA GLU A 125 5.77 13.26 1.44
C GLU A 125 6.93 12.72 0.60
N VAL A 126 6.82 12.85 -0.72
CA VAL A 126 7.86 12.51 -1.68
C VAL A 126 8.30 13.80 -2.37
N THR A 127 9.60 14.06 -2.38
CA THR A 127 10.20 15.14 -3.17
C THR A 127 10.95 14.55 -4.35
N LEU A 128 10.65 15.04 -5.53
CA LEU A 128 11.28 14.63 -6.78
C LEU A 128 12.51 15.49 -7.10
N ASP A 129 13.32 15.06 -8.05
CA ASP A 129 14.52 15.77 -8.51
C ASP A 129 14.23 17.17 -9.07
N ASN A 130 13.05 17.35 -9.68
CA ASN A 130 12.55 18.63 -10.18
C ASN A 130 12.03 19.57 -9.07
N GLN A 131 12.14 19.17 -7.80
CA GLN A 131 11.62 19.86 -6.60
C GLN A 131 10.10 19.83 -6.44
N GLU A 132 9.38 19.09 -7.29
CA GLU A 132 7.97 18.80 -7.09
C GLU A 132 7.78 17.91 -5.86
N THR A 133 6.74 18.20 -5.09
CA THR A 133 6.40 17.48 -3.87
C THR A 133 5.02 16.87 -4.00
N HIS A 134 4.93 15.58 -3.72
CA HIS A 134 3.68 14.85 -3.61
C HIS A 134 3.45 14.42 -2.16
N GLU A 135 2.21 14.52 -1.69
CA GLU A 135 1.80 14.17 -0.34
C GLU A 135 0.66 13.16 -0.39
N LEU A 136 0.84 12.03 0.28
CA LEU A 136 -0.22 11.07 0.58
C LEU A 136 -0.56 11.14 2.06
N VAL A 137 -1.80 11.48 2.36
CA VAL A 137 -2.32 11.55 3.72
C VAL A 137 -3.21 10.34 4.00
N LEU A 138 -2.92 9.60 5.06
CA LEU A 138 -3.70 8.44 5.47
C LEU A 138 -4.60 8.79 6.66
N GLY A 139 -5.85 8.38 6.56
CA GLY A 139 -6.88 8.52 7.59
C GLY A 139 -7.13 7.21 8.32
N LYS A 140 -8.39 6.94 8.66
CA LYS A 140 -8.78 5.71 9.35
C LYS A 140 -9.14 4.58 8.39
N LEU A 141 -9.22 3.37 8.94
CA LEU A 141 -9.73 2.20 8.23
C LEU A 141 -11.24 2.34 7.94
N ASP A 142 -11.65 1.72 6.84
CA ASP A 142 -13.05 1.49 6.52
C ASP A 142 -13.70 0.49 7.49
N PHE A 143 -15.02 0.36 7.43
CA PHE A 143 -15.75 -0.56 8.32
C PHE A 143 -15.33 -2.03 8.17
N SER A 144 -14.80 -2.43 7.00
CA SER A 144 -14.33 -3.80 6.78
C SER A 144 -12.93 -4.05 7.33
N GLY A 145 -12.17 -3.00 7.65
CA GLY A 145 -10.77 -3.09 8.06
C GLY A 145 -9.84 -3.56 6.94
N LYS A 146 -10.24 -3.41 5.67
CA LYS A 146 -9.46 -3.84 4.50
C LYS A 146 -8.93 -2.68 3.68
N LEU A 147 -9.58 -1.53 3.80
CA LEU A 147 -9.25 -0.32 3.08
C LEU A 147 -8.98 0.81 4.08
N ILE A 148 -8.13 1.74 3.69
CA ILE A 148 -7.82 2.96 4.42
C ILE A 148 -8.27 4.17 3.60
N TYR A 149 -8.89 5.15 4.26
CA TYR A 149 -9.20 6.43 3.62
C TYR A 149 -7.93 7.24 3.44
N ALA A 150 -7.79 7.92 2.30
CA ALA A 150 -6.63 8.75 2.02
C ALA A 150 -6.97 9.98 1.17
N GLN A 151 -6.07 10.96 1.17
CA GLN A 151 -6.07 12.08 0.23
C GLN A 151 -4.71 12.20 -0.46
N ILE A 152 -4.76 12.52 -1.74
CA ILE A 152 -3.59 12.82 -2.57
C ILE A 152 -3.49 14.34 -2.69
N ASP A 153 -2.31 14.88 -2.41
CA ASP A 153 -1.95 16.30 -2.54
C ASP A 153 -2.98 17.27 -1.94
N PRO A 154 -3.44 17.08 -0.69
CA PRO A 154 -4.53 17.88 -0.12
C PRO A 154 -4.22 19.37 -0.04
N LYS A 155 -2.94 19.75 0.12
CA LYS A 155 -2.51 21.17 0.10
C LYS A 155 -2.77 21.84 -1.26
N GLN A 156 -2.65 21.12 -2.37
CA GLN A 156 -2.92 21.65 -3.70
C GLN A 156 -4.43 21.78 -3.94
N VAL A 157 -5.21 20.80 -3.49
CA VAL A 157 -6.68 20.78 -3.62
C VAL A 157 -7.35 21.91 -2.82
N ASN A 158 -6.79 22.29 -1.67
CA ASN A 158 -7.36 23.33 -0.80
C ASN A 158 -7.15 24.78 -1.30
N THR A 159 -6.49 24.97 -2.46
CA THR A 159 -6.21 26.32 -3.00
C THR A 159 -7.35 26.84 -3.91
N GLU A 160 -8.22 25.96 -4.40
CA GLU A 160 -9.33 26.27 -5.30
C GLU A 160 -10.67 26.15 -4.57
N ASN A 161 -11.03 27.09 -3.69
CA ASN A 161 -12.37 27.38 -3.11
C ASN A 161 -13.48 26.29 -3.17
N SER A 162 -13.14 25.03 -2.92
CA SER A 162 -14.00 23.87 -3.16
C SER A 162 -14.58 23.44 -1.84
N GLU A 163 -15.89 23.57 -1.68
CA GLU A 163 -16.60 23.11 -0.47
C GLU A 163 -16.54 21.58 -0.30
N GLN A 164 -16.04 20.87 -1.33
CA GLN A 164 -15.94 19.42 -1.40
C GLN A 164 -14.53 19.00 -1.80
N VAL A 165 -14.11 17.86 -1.29
CA VAL A 165 -12.82 17.23 -1.52
C VAL A 165 -13.00 15.77 -1.89
N GLU A 166 -12.03 15.24 -2.63
CA GLU A 166 -11.99 13.81 -2.95
C GLU A 166 -11.26 13.05 -1.83
N VAL A 167 -11.88 11.97 -1.37
CA VAL A 167 -11.31 10.97 -0.46
C VAL A 167 -11.24 9.65 -1.21
N ILE A 168 -10.05 9.06 -1.29
CA ILE A 168 -9.86 7.76 -1.95
C ILE A 168 -9.76 6.64 -0.93
N LEU A 169 -10.04 5.41 -1.36
CA LEU A 169 -9.81 4.21 -0.59
C LEU A 169 -8.63 3.43 -1.16
N LEU A 170 -7.64 3.18 -0.30
CA LEU A 170 -6.45 2.41 -0.61
C LEU A 170 -6.48 1.06 0.11
N PRO A 171 -5.85 0.00 -0.42
CA PRO A 171 -5.72 -1.24 0.32
C PRO A 171 -4.90 -1.05 1.61
N ILE A 172 -5.13 -1.90 2.60
CA ILE A 172 -4.49 -1.80 3.92
C ILE A 172 -2.95 -1.91 3.90
N ASN A 173 -2.36 -2.40 2.80
CA ASN A 173 -0.91 -2.47 2.64
C ASN A 173 -0.21 -1.10 2.75
N PHE A 174 -0.90 0.01 2.44
CA PHE A 174 -0.38 1.36 2.67
C PHE A 174 -0.15 1.64 4.15
N GLN A 175 -1.06 1.21 5.03
CA GLN A 175 -0.90 1.33 6.47
C GLN A 175 0.28 0.47 6.96
N TYR A 176 0.32 -0.80 6.54
CA TYR A 176 1.41 -1.70 6.93
C TYR A 176 2.78 -1.22 6.46
N ALA A 177 2.85 -0.55 5.31
CA ALA A 177 4.12 -0.03 4.79
C ALA A 177 4.72 1.02 5.71
N VAL A 178 3.91 1.92 6.27
CA VAL A 178 4.38 3.04 7.09
C VAL A 178 4.47 2.70 8.58
N GLU A 179 3.60 1.82 9.09
CA GLU A 179 3.59 1.44 10.51
C GLU A 179 4.75 0.54 10.95
N ARG A 180 5.58 0.05 10.01
CA ARG A 180 6.78 -0.75 10.29
C ARG A 180 7.65 -0.18 11.40
N GLU A 181 8.22 -1.05 12.24
CA GLU A 181 9.17 -0.63 13.27
C GLU A 181 10.36 0.13 12.69
N LEU A 182 10.93 1.09 13.44
CA LEU A 182 12.06 1.90 12.99
C LEU A 182 13.23 1.05 12.47
N ALA A 183 13.55 -0.05 13.14
CA ALA A 183 14.62 -0.97 12.75
C ALA A 183 14.39 -1.65 11.38
N GLU A 184 13.14 -1.75 10.90
CA GLU A 184 12.87 -2.28 9.56
C GLU A 184 13.26 -1.32 8.44
N TRP A 185 13.34 -0.02 8.75
CA TRP A 185 13.78 1.02 7.83
C TRP A 185 15.29 1.18 7.79
N GLN A 186 16.00 0.72 8.81
CA GLN A 186 17.44 0.83 8.95
C GLN A 186 18.12 -0.41 8.38
N ASP A 187 19.26 -0.21 7.71
CA ASP A 187 20.16 -1.29 7.32
C ASP A 187 21.34 -1.30 8.31
N LEU A 188 21.15 -2.01 9.42
CA LEU A 188 22.10 -2.04 10.54
C LEU A 188 23.27 -3.02 10.34
N GLY A 189 23.40 -3.64 9.16
CA GLY A 189 24.35 -4.72 8.95
C GLY A 189 23.94 -6.01 9.68
N ARG A 190 24.37 -7.18 9.19
CA ARG A 190 24.15 -8.47 9.85
C ARG A 190 25.04 -8.57 11.10
N ASP A 191 24.61 -7.97 12.19
CA ASP A 191 25.29 -8.10 13.49
C ASP A 191 24.42 -9.01 14.38
N GLY A 192 24.53 -10.34 14.23
CA GLY A 192 23.82 -11.24 15.15
C GLY A 192 23.66 -12.72 14.81
N GLU A 193 24.29 -13.27 13.77
CA GLU A 193 24.42 -14.74 13.71
C GLU A 193 25.66 -15.16 14.50
N ASP A 194 25.40 -15.56 15.74
CA ASP A 194 26.27 -16.29 16.65
C ASP A 194 27.14 -17.31 15.90
N GLY A 195 28.44 -17.03 15.80
CA GLY A 195 29.49 -18.04 15.61
C GLY A 195 29.75 -18.83 16.90
N GLY A 196 28.66 -19.21 17.58
CA GLY A 196 28.66 -19.84 18.89
C GLY A 196 28.40 -21.34 18.79
N ASP A 197 29.48 -22.09 19.00
CA ASP A 197 29.53 -23.45 19.55
C ASP A 197 29.32 -24.66 18.61
N GLY A 198 30.26 -25.57 18.78
CA GLY A 198 30.48 -26.79 18.02
C GLY A 198 31.90 -27.31 18.23
N GLY A 199 32.49 -27.07 19.41
CA GLY A 199 33.62 -27.85 19.86
C GLY A 199 33.14 -29.25 20.18
N ASP A 200 33.35 -30.20 19.27
CA ASP A 200 33.24 -31.62 19.59
C ASP A 200 34.62 -32.27 19.47
N GLY A 201 35.18 -32.57 20.65
CA GLY A 201 36.34 -33.43 20.78
C GLY A 201 35.92 -34.87 20.58
N GLY A 202 36.31 -35.45 19.45
CA GLY A 202 36.20 -36.88 19.17
C GLY A 202 37.58 -37.52 19.09
N ASP A 203 38.02 -38.05 20.23
CA ASP A 203 39.07 -39.06 20.37
C ASP A 203 38.82 -40.26 19.42
N GLY A 204 39.90 -40.81 18.86
CA GLY A 204 39.85 -41.93 17.93
C GLY A 204 41.25 -42.28 17.42
N GLY A 205 41.99 -43.04 18.23
CA GLY A 205 43.29 -43.59 17.87
C GLY A 205 43.27 -44.71 16.82
N ASP A 206 44.43 -45.34 16.69
CA ASP A 206 44.78 -46.51 15.87
C ASP A 206 45.27 -46.15 14.44
N GLY A 207 46.41 -46.60 13.95
CA GLY A 207 47.35 -47.59 14.45
C GLY A 207 48.72 -47.41 13.80
N GLY A 208 49.74 -48.00 14.40
CA GLY A 208 51.08 -48.01 13.85
C GLY A 208 51.16 -48.82 12.56
N ASP A 209 52.11 -48.46 11.71
CA ASP A 209 52.89 -49.46 11.02
C ASP A 209 54.27 -48.90 10.68
N GLY A 210 55.30 -49.59 11.17
CA GLY A 210 56.66 -49.38 10.75
C GLY A 210 56.93 -50.12 9.45
N ARG A 211 57.77 -49.53 8.60
CA ARG A 211 58.69 -50.14 7.62
C ARG A 211 59.33 -48.99 6.83
N ASP A 212 60.63 -48.77 6.96
CA ASP A 212 61.70 -49.46 6.22
C ASP A 212 62.04 -48.71 4.93
N GLY A 213 63.33 -48.55 4.64
CA GLY A 213 63.82 -47.89 3.43
C GLY A 213 64.96 -46.92 3.67
N GLY A 214 66.12 -47.43 4.07
CA GLY A 214 67.38 -46.81 3.68
C GLY A 214 67.69 -47.15 2.22
N ASP A 215 68.14 -46.17 1.45
CA ASP A 215 69.19 -46.25 0.44
C ASP A 215 69.34 -44.90 -0.26
N GLY A 216 70.57 -44.39 -0.34
CA GLY A 216 70.96 -43.19 -1.08
C GLY A 216 71.93 -42.27 -0.36
#